data_AF-A0AAP0WE06-F1
#
_entry.id   AF-A0AAP0WE06-F1
#
_cell.length_a   1.000
_cell.length_b   1.000
_cell.length_c   1.000
_cell.angle_alpha   90.00
_cell.angle_beta   90.00
_cell.angle_gamma   90.00
#
_symmetry.space_group_name_H-M   'P 1'
#
loop_
_entity.id
_entity.type
_entity.pdbx_description
1 polymer ?
#
loop_
_entity_poly.entity_id
_entity_poly.type
_entity_poly.pdbx_seq_one_letter_code
_entity_poly.pdbx_strand_id
1 'polypeptide(L)'
;MKMFFILVTIFIVSVLLCVVIGNYSGGALYFYLAKIPVGNVTWHSLYDGIHLSVKDRNFVNAVWGTALAVWIIFLPVMVTLITIWSYMRPNNKGLHGNARFANNKELERFHYKGDYN
;
A
#
# COMPACT_ATOMS: atom_id res chain seq x y z
N MET A 1 -1.90 16.43 -15.94
CA MET A 1 -0.61 15.87 -16.42
C MET A 1 0.52 15.99 -15.41
N LYS A 2 0.90 17.18 -14.92
CA LYS A 2 2.02 17.34 -13.95
C LYS A 2 1.90 16.46 -12.70
N MET A 3 0.72 16.41 -12.07
CA MET A 3 0.47 15.60 -10.87
C MET A 3 0.64 14.09 -11.11
N PHE A 4 0.23 13.59 -12.29
CA PHE A 4 0.40 12.18 -12.65
C PHE A 4 1.89 11.80 -12.72
N PHE A 5 2.71 12.62 -13.39
CA PHE A 5 4.16 12.37 -13.46
C PHE A 5 4.81 12.42 -12.08
N ILE A 6 4.40 13.34 -11.20
CA ILE A 6 4.91 13.38 -9.82
C ILE A 6 4.60 12.09 -9.07
N LEU A 7 3.36 11.59 -9.13
CA LEU A 7 2.96 10.35 -8.46
C LEU A 7 3.71 9.13 -9.00
N VAL A 8 3.89 9.04 -10.32
CA VAL A 8 4.67 7.97 -10.95
C VAL A 8 6.12 8.02 -10.49
N THR A 9 6.74 9.21 -10.44
CA THR A 9 8.11 9.36 -9.94
C THR A 9 8.23 8.95 -8.48
N ILE A 10 7.30 9.39 -7.61
CA ILE A 10 7.28 8.99 -6.19
C ILE A 10 7.16 7.46 -6.07
N PHE A 11 6.28 6.85 -6.86
CA PHE A 11 6.11 5.39 -6.87
C PHE A 11 7.41 4.68 -7.26
N ILE A 12 8.06 5.10 -8.35
CA ILE A 12 9.33 4.50 -8.80
C ILE A 12 10.42 4.65 -7.73
N VAL A 13 10.57 5.84 -7.15
CA VAL A 13 11.53 6.08 -6.06
C VAL A 13 11.22 5.19 -4.85
N SER A 14 9.95 5.06 -4.48
CA SER A 14 9.52 4.19 -3.39
C SER A 14 9.85 2.72 -3.66
N VAL A 15 9.65 2.23 -4.89
CA VAL A 15 10.01 0.86 -5.29
C VAL A 15 11.52 0.66 -5.16
N LEU A 16 12.34 1.58 -5.67
CA LEU A 16 13.80 1.49 -5.55
C LEU A 16 14.26 1.46 -4.09
N LEU A 17 13.69 2.32 -3.24
CA LEU A 17 13.98 2.32 -1.80
C LEU A 17 13.58 1.01 -1.13
N CYS A 18 12.39 0.48 -1.43
CA CYS A 18 11.92 -0.80 -0.87
C CYS A 18 12.76 -1.99 -1.36
N VAL A 19 13.26 -1.97 -2.60
CA VAL A 19 14.23 -2.95 -3.11
C VAL A 19 15.53 -2.86 -2.33
N VAL A 20 16.00 -1.65 -2.04
CA VAL A 20 17.22 -1.47 -1.25
C VAL A 20 17.05 -2.00 0.17
N ILE A 21 16.05 -1.50 0.87
CA ILE A 21 15.75 -1.87 2.25
C ILE A 21 15.44 -3.37 2.35
N GLY A 22 14.63 -3.91 1.43
CA GLY A 22 14.24 -5.32 1.40
C GLY A 22 15.42 -6.27 1.32
N ASN A 23 16.39 -6.01 0.43
CA ASN A 23 17.58 -6.87 0.31
C ASN A 23 18.47 -6.80 1.56
N TYR A 24 18.71 -5.62 2.13
CA TYR A 24 19.50 -5.49 3.36
C TYR A 24 18.79 -6.10 4.56
N SER A 25 17.49 -5.85 4.75
CA SER A 25 16.71 -6.42 5.85
C SER A 25 16.57 -7.94 5.73
N GLY A 26 16.32 -8.46 4.52
CA GLY A 26 16.25 -9.89 4.27
C GLY A 26 17.61 -10.58 4.46
N GLY A 27 18.70 -9.95 3.99
CA GLY A 27 20.07 -10.44 4.21
C GLY A 27 20.46 -10.45 5.69
N ALA A 28 20.07 -9.41 6.43
CA ALA A 28 20.26 -9.35 7.89
C ALA A 28 19.47 -10.45 8.62
N LEU A 29 18.22 -10.72 8.20
CA LEU A 29 17.44 -11.83 8.75
C LEU A 29 18.10 -13.18 8.44
N TYR A 30 18.56 -13.39 7.22
CA TYR A 30 19.30 -14.61 6.85
C TYR A 30 20.52 -14.81 7.75
N PHE A 31 21.38 -13.79 7.91
CA PHE A 31 22.58 -13.89 8.74
C PHE A 31 22.24 -14.13 10.21
N TYR A 32 21.21 -13.45 10.72
CA TYR A 32 20.70 -13.66 12.08
C TYR A 32 20.24 -15.11 12.32
N LEU A 33 19.49 -15.69 11.38
CA LEU A 33 19.00 -17.06 11.45
C LEU A 33 20.13 -18.09 11.27
N ALA A 34 21.09 -17.80 10.39
CA ALA A 34 22.27 -18.63 10.12
C ALA A 34 23.37 -18.52 11.18
N LYS A 35 23.18 -17.67 12.22
CA LYS A 35 24.17 -17.37 13.25
C LYS A 35 25.49 -16.81 12.69
N ILE A 36 25.40 -16.11 11.57
CA ILE A 36 26.49 -15.36 10.94
C ILE A 36 26.45 -13.93 11.49
N PRO A 37 27.61 -13.28 11.76
CA PRO A 37 27.64 -11.89 12.20
C PRO A 37 26.93 -10.95 11.21
N VAL A 38 25.88 -10.25 11.68
CA VAL A 38 25.05 -9.33 10.87
C VAL A 38 25.85 -8.13 10.33
N GLY A 39 27.00 -7.81 10.94
CA GLY A 39 27.90 -6.76 10.45
C GLY A 39 28.48 -7.01 9.06
N ASN A 40 28.42 -8.25 8.58
CA ASN A 40 28.93 -8.65 7.26
C ASN A 40 27.86 -8.64 6.16
N VAL A 41 26.65 -8.15 6.45
CA VAL A 41 25.56 -8.14 5.45
C VAL A 41 25.92 -7.23 4.28
N THR A 42 25.83 -7.81 3.10
CA THR A 42 26.04 -7.16 1.81
C THR A 42 24.75 -7.19 0.98
N TRP A 43 24.75 -6.43 -0.12
CA TRP A 43 23.66 -6.42 -1.08
C TRP A 43 23.29 -7.82 -1.63
N HIS A 44 24.28 -8.71 -1.73
CA HIS A 44 24.15 -10.03 -2.34
C HIS A 44 24.04 -11.17 -1.31
N SER A 45 24.00 -10.88 -0.01
CA SER A 45 23.98 -11.92 1.04
C SER A 45 22.83 -12.92 0.89
N LEU A 46 21.66 -12.47 0.42
CA LEU A 46 20.56 -13.38 0.10
C LEU A 46 20.89 -14.28 -1.08
N TYR A 47 21.49 -13.72 -2.14
CA TYR A 47 21.88 -14.45 -3.34
C TYR A 47 22.86 -15.58 -3.03
N ASP A 48 23.80 -15.36 -2.13
CA ASP A 48 24.74 -16.40 -1.70
C ASP A 48 24.01 -17.57 -1.01
N GLY A 49 23.01 -17.25 -0.17
CA GLY A 49 22.25 -18.24 0.60
C GLY A 49 21.32 -19.12 -0.24
N ILE A 50 20.70 -18.58 -1.30
CA ILE A 50 19.81 -19.36 -2.20
C ILE A 50 20.56 -20.31 -3.14
N HIS A 51 21.87 -20.13 -3.34
CA HIS A 51 22.69 -21.07 -4.14
C HIS A 51 23.18 -22.27 -3.34
N LEU A 52 22.91 -22.32 -2.04
CA LEU A 52 23.22 -23.48 -1.21
C LEU A 52 22.34 -24.67 -1.59
N SER A 53 22.85 -25.87 -1.34
CA SER A 53 22.06 -27.10 -1.53
C SER A 53 20.84 -27.09 -0.60
N VAL A 54 19.70 -27.63 -1.07
CA VAL A 54 18.46 -27.72 -0.28
C VAL A 54 18.65 -28.52 1.03
N LYS A 55 19.67 -29.38 1.10
CA LYS A 55 20.03 -30.13 2.31
C LYS A 55 20.77 -29.29 3.35
N ASP A 56 21.30 -28.13 2.96
CA ASP A 56 21.95 -27.19 3.88
C ASP A 56 20.89 -26.46 4.70
N ARG A 57 21.06 -26.44 6.02
CA ARG A 57 20.17 -25.70 6.93
C ARG A 57 20.13 -24.20 6.62
N ASN A 58 21.23 -23.66 6.10
CA ASN A 58 21.35 -22.25 5.75
C ASN A 58 20.49 -21.87 4.53
N PHE A 59 20.17 -22.82 3.66
CA PHE A 59 19.25 -22.60 2.55
C PHE A 59 17.86 -22.18 3.07
N VAL A 60 17.34 -22.88 4.09
CA VAL A 60 16.04 -22.54 4.69
C VAL A 60 16.05 -21.15 5.33
N ASN A 61 17.16 -20.77 5.97
CA ASN A 61 17.32 -19.44 6.55
C ASN A 61 17.34 -18.35 5.47
N ALA A 62 17.98 -18.61 4.33
CA ALA A 62 18.00 -17.72 3.19
C ALA A 62 16.60 -17.55 2.58
N VAL A 63 15.82 -18.63 2.48
CA VAL A 63 14.42 -18.58 2.02
C VAL A 63 13.57 -17.65 2.89
N TRP A 64 13.72 -17.71 4.21
CA TRP A 64 13.02 -16.78 5.12
C TRP A 64 13.49 -15.34 4.96
N GLY A 65 14.79 -15.12 4.76
CA GLY A 65 15.33 -13.82 4.41
C GLY A 65 14.75 -13.26 3.11
N THR A 66 14.66 -14.09 2.06
CA THR A 66 14.05 -13.73 0.77
C THR A 66 12.56 -13.44 0.93
N ALA A 67 11.84 -14.22 1.74
CA ALA A 67 10.42 -13.97 2.01
C ALA A 67 10.21 -12.58 2.63
N LEU A 68 11.04 -12.19 3.61
CA LEU A 68 11.00 -10.83 4.18
C LEU A 68 11.32 -9.75 3.14
N ALA A 69 12.35 -9.97 2.31
CA ALA A 69 12.72 -9.01 1.26
C ALA A 69 11.57 -8.78 0.28
N VAL A 70 10.91 -9.85 -0.18
CA VAL A 70 9.75 -9.79 -1.07
C VAL A 70 8.59 -9.03 -0.42
N TRP A 71 8.30 -9.29 0.86
CA TRP A 71 7.27 -8.57 1.61
C TRP A 71 7.52 -7.06 1.63
N ILE A 72 8.75 -6.62 1.88
CA ILE A 72 9.12 -5.20 1.90
C ILE A 72 9.03 -4.60 0.49
N ILE A 73 9.49 -5.30 -0.53
CA ILE A 73 9.43 -4.86 -1.94
C ILE A 73 7.97 -4.66 -2.39
N PHE A 74 7.04 -5.45 -1.86
CA PHE A 74 5.63 -5.35 -2.21
C PHE A 74 4.88 -4.19 -1.52
N LEU A 75 5.48 -3.52 -0.54
CA LEU A 75 4.82 -2.43 0.19
C LEU A 75 4.27 -1.30 -0.70
N PRO A 76 5.01 -0.78 -1.70
CA PRO A 76 4.50 0.28 -2.56
C PRO A 76 3.26 -0.18 -3.34
N VAL A 77 3.22 -1.45 -3.77
CA VAL A 77 2.07 -2.04 -4.47
C VAL A 77 0.88 -2.19 -3.51
N MET A 78 1.10 -2.61 -2.27
CA MET A 78 0.03 -2.69 -1.28
C MET A 78 -0.58 -1.32 -1.00
N VAL A 79 0.25 -0.28 -0.88
CA VAL A 79 -0.22 1.11 -0.69
C VAL A 79 -1.02 1.59 -1.90
N THR A 80 -0.60 1.30 -3.14
CA THR A 80 -1.38 1.68 -4.33
C THR A 80 -2.72 0.96 -4.40
N LEU A 81 -2.77 -0.33 -4.04
CA LEU A 81 -4.03 -1.08 -3.98
C LEU A 81 -4.98 -0.51 -2.91
N ILE A 82 -4.47 -0.23 -1.71
CA ILE A 82 -5.27 0.36 -0.62
C ILE A 82 -5.80 1.73 -1.01
N THR A 83 -4.99 2.57 -1.66
CA THR A 83 -5.41 3.91 -2.10
C THR A 83 -6.45 3.85 -3.21
N ILE A 84 -6.29 2.97 -4.20
CA ILE A 84 -7.31 2.74 -5.24
C ILE A 84 -8.61 2.23 -4.60
N TRP A 85 -8.52 1.23 -3.73
CA TRP A 85 -9.70 0.69 -3.03
C TRP A 85 -10.41 1.76 -2.19
N SER A 86 -9.66 2.60 -1.46
CA SER A 86 -10.21 3.72 -0.68
C SER A 86 -10.88 4.77 -1.57
N TYR A 87 -10.34 5.02 -2.76
CA TYR A 87 -10.91 5.94 -3.74
C TYR A 87 -12.19 5.37 -4.40
N MET A 88 -12.21 4.08 -4.69
CA MET A 88 -13.37 3.38 -5.27
C MET A 88 -14.48 3.12 -4.25
N ARG A 89 -14.18 3.19 -2.95
CA ARG A 89 -15.19 3.01 -1.90
C ARG A 89 -16.28 4.07 -2.10
N PRO A 90 -17.55 3.66 -2.28
CA PRO A 90 -18.63 4.61 -2.47
C PRO A 90 -18.67 5.54 -1.25
N ASN A 91 -18.52 6.83 -1.52
CA ASN A 91 -18.83 7.84 -0.53
C ASN A 91 -20.33 7.71 -0.26
N ASN A 92 -20.72 7.21 0.91
CA ASN A 92 -22.12 7.19 1.38
C ASN A 92 -22.68 8.61 1.63
N LYS A 93 -22.28 9.59 0.81
CA LYS A 93 -22.99 10.86 0.64
C LYS A 93 -24.35 10.44 0.06
N GLY A 94 -25.37 10.47 0.92
CA GLY A 94 -26.58 9.67 0.80
C GLY A 94 -27.16 9.56 -0.61
N LEU A 95 -27.66 8.37 -0.95
CA LEU A 95 -28.52 8.13 -2.12
C LEU A 95 -29.68 9.13 -2.22
N HIS A 96 -30.03 9.76 -1.10
CA HIS A 96 -30.95 10.88 -1.01
C HIS A 96 -30.20 12.19 -1.28
N GLY A 97 -29.83 12.41 -2.55
CA GLY A 97 -29.20 13.67 -2.97
C GLY A 97 -30.00 14.85 -2.48
N ASN A 98 -29.49 15.58 -1.49
CA ASN A 98 -30.10 16.74 -0.83
C ASN A 98 -31.64 16.67 -0.71
N ALA A 99 -32.20 15.47 -0.47
CA ALA A 99 -33.63 15.28 -0.25
C ALA A 99 -33.93 15.69 1.19
N ARG A 100 -33.66 16.97 1.48
CA ARG A 100 -34.21 17.64 2.64
C ARG A 100 -35.64 18.00 2.30
N PHE A 101 -36.53 17.86 3.26
CA PHE A 101 -37.85 18.47 3.16
C PHE A 101 -37.69 19.96 2.87
N ALA A 102 -38.50 20.48 1.94
CA ALA A 102 -38.48 21.89 1.58
C ALA A 102 -38.76 22.74 2.83
N ASN A 103 -38.00 23.82 3.02
CA ASN A 103 -38.20 24.70 4.17
C ASN A 103 -39.51 25.51 3.99
N ASN A 104 -40.08 26.03 5.07
CA ASN A 104 -41.35 26.79 5.03
C ASN A 104 -41.32 27.94 4.02
N LYS A 105 -40.16 28.59 3.84
CA LYS A 105 -39.93 29.66 2.85
C LYS A 105 -39.91 29.17 1.38
N GLU A 106 -39.52 27.91 1.16
CA GLU A 106 -39.54 27.27 -0.16
C GLU A 106 -40.96 26.78 -0.50
N LEU A 107 -41.72 26.33 0.51
CA LEU A 107 -43.12 25.93 0.40
C LEU A 107 -44.07 27.12 0.17
N GLU A 108 -43.67 28.33 0.58
CA GLU A 108 -44.46 29.56 0.42
C GLU A 108 -44.81 29.88 -1.05
N ARG A 109 -43.97 29.45 -2.01
CA ARG A 109 -44.25 29.61 -3.45
C ARG A 109 -45.36 28.69 -3.96
N PHE A 110 -45.58 27.58 -3.28
CA PHE A 110 -46.64 26.63 -3.58
C PHE A 110 -47.87 26.84 -2.70
N HIS A 111 -47.84 27.85 -1.83
CA HIS A 111 -48.95 28.15 -0.94
C HIS A 111 -50.13 28.65 -1.78
N TYR A 112 -51.23 27.90 -1.71
CA TYR A 112 -52.43 28.15 -2.48
C TYR A 112 -53.01 29.54 -2.14
N LYS A 113 -53.24 30.36 -3.17
CA LYS A 113 -53.75 31.75 -3.04
C LYS A 113 -55.24 31.89 -3.39
N GLY A 114 -55.99 30.78 -3.44
CA GLY A 114 -57.44 30.85 -3.70
C GLY A 114 -58.23 31.28 -2.48
N ASP A 115 -59.48 31.70 -2.70
CA ASP A 115 -60.36 32.22 -1.66
C ASP A 115 -60.60 31.19 -0.55
N TYR A 116 -60.20 31.58 0.66
CA TYR A 116 -60.62 30.94 1.89
C TYR A 116 -62.03 31.47 2.20
N ASN A 117 -63.05 30.80 1.63
CA ASN A 117 -64.44 31.00 2.03
C ASN A 117 -64.67 30.59 3.49
#